data_AF-A0A7W9DG02-F1
#
_entry.id   AF-A0A7W9DG02-F1
#
_cell.length_a   1.000
_cell.length_b   1.000
_cell.length_c   1.000
_cell.angle_alpha   90.00
_cell.angle_beta   90.00
_cell.angle_gamma   90.00
#
_symmetry.space_group_name_H-M   'P 1'
#
loop_
_entity.id
_entity.type
_entity.pdbx_description
1 polymer ?
#
loop_
_entity_poly.entity_id
_entity_poly.type
_entity_poly.pdbx_seq_one_letter_code
_entity_poly.pdbx_strand_id
1 'polypeptide(L)'
;MGFAEHYIASLSSQNLRGDAHHHSLDVLAAAALAGDMGALLCRVKYADGSISRLFEGNAGNLAQLLRAWTAAVTEKGRARRWVKANTAWDAQAANTLYRRVAEASLAHWLDSKCKTCHGTGVEAAGVHAICKACSGSGEAAINCSGGFELERIKDMVSELESIFQSHGARAMRRLGR
;
A
#
# COMPACT_ATOMS: atom_id res chain seq x y z
N MET A 1 -10.23 17.13 4.82
CA MET A 1 -9.03 16.52 4.23
C MET A 1 -8.64 15.30 5.02
N GLY A 2 -8.28 14.21 4.35
CA GLY A 2 -7.83 12.98 5.00
C GLY A 2 -6.37 13.07 5.46
N PHE A 3 -5.93 12.13 6.31
CA PHE A 3 -4.54 12.04 6.77
C PHE A 3 -3.53 12.02 5.61
N ALA A 4 -3.83 11.28 4.54
CA ALA A 4 -2.96 11.17 3.36
C ALA A 4 -2.74 12.53 2.69
N GLU A 5 -3.77 13.37 2.58
CA GLU A 5 -3.68 14.70 2.00
C GLU A 5 -2.84 15.64 2.88
N HIS A 6 -3.04 15.58 4.19
CA HIS A 6 -2.22 16.32 5.15
C HIS A 6 -0.75 15.88 5.10
N TYR A 7 -0.50 14.58 4.97
CA TYR A 7 0.84 14.02 4.87
C TYR A 7 1.54 14.46 3.57
N ILE A 8 0.86 14.37 2.41
CA ILE A 8 1.39 14.86 1.13
C ILE A 8 1.66 16.36 1.17
N ALA A 9 0.73 17.15 1.72
CA ALA A 9 0.91 18.59 1.88
C ALA A 9 2.11 18.93 2.79
N SER A 10 2.35 18.12 3.83
CA SER A 10 3.52 18.29 4.71
C SER A 10 4.84 17.99 4.00
N LEU A 11 4.87 17.02 3.08
CA LEU A 11 6.07 16.68 2.28
C LEU A 11 6.42 17.78 1.27
N SER A 12 5.42 18.46 0.71
CA SER A 12 5.61 19.57 -0.25
C SER A 12 5.83 20.92 0.43
N SER A 13 5.85 20.98 1.76
CA SER A 13 6.03 22.22 2.52
C SER A 13 7.47 22.72 2.39
N GLN A 14 7.65 23.93 1.87
CA GLN A 14 8.98 24.51 1.63
C GLN A 14 9.69 24.95 2.91
N ASN A 15 8.96 25.11 4.03
CA ASN A 15 9.52 25.69 5.24
C ASN A 15 9.34 24.87 6.53
N LEU A 16 8.68 23.70 6.51
CA LEU A 16 8.43 22.83 7.69
C LEU A 16 7.98 23.56 8.97
N ARG A 17 7.55 24.83 8.87
CA ARG A 17 7.32 25.71 10.01
C ARG A 17 6.10 25.20 10.75
N GLY A 18 6.28 24.98 12.05
CA GLY A 18 5.19 24.86 13.01
C GLY A 18 4.79 26.25 13.46
N ASP A 19 3.69 26.79 12.94
CA ASP A 19 3.07 27.99 13.47
C ASP A 19 1.58 27.72 13.72
N ALA A 20 0.85 28.70 14.25
CA ALA A 20 -0.56 28.54 14.63
C ALA A 20 -1.48 28.10 13.48
N HIS A 21 -1.05 28.17 12.22
CA HIS A 21 -1.82 27.80 11.03
C HIS A 21 -1.16 26.71 10.17
N HIS A 22 0.14 26.45 10.36
CA HIS A 22 0.91 25.43 9.64
C HIS A 22 1.39 24.35 10.60
N HIS A 23 0.82 23.14 10.48
CA HIS A 23 1.14 21.96 11.32
C HIS A 23 1.94 20.89 10.56
N SER A 24 2.70 21.27 9.54
CA SER A 24 3.38 20.31 8.66
C SER A 24 4.33 19.38 9.42
N LEU A 25 5.07 19.90 10.41
CA LEU A 25 5.96 19.10 11.25
C LEU A 25 5.19 18.13 12.17
N ASP A 26 4.07 18.59 12.73
CA ASP A 26 3.21 17.79 13.62
C ASP A 26 2.62 16.59 12.86
N VAL A 27 2.23 16.79 11.60
CA VAL A 27 1.71 15.72 10.72
C VAL A 27 2.76 14.64 10.48
N LEU A 28 4.00 15.03 10.21
CA LEU A 28 5.12 14.08 10.03
C LEU A 28 5.46 13.35 11.33
N ALA A 29 5.44 14.05 12.47
CA ALA A 29 5.67 13.45 13.79
C ALA A 29 4.54 12.48 14.18
N ALA A 30 3.29 12.85 13.95
CA ALA A 30 2.13 12.00 14.21
C ALA A 30 2.15 10.74 13.34
N ALA A 31 2.55 10.85 12.08
CA ALA A 31 2.78 9.71 11.20
C ALA A 31 3.85 8.76 11.76
N ALA A 32 5.01 9.29 12.17
CA ALA A 32 6.09 8.49 12.74
C ALA A 32 5.68 7.77 14.05
N LEU A 33 4.86 8.41 14.88
CA LEU A 33 4.45 7.90 16.19
C LEU A 33 3.22 6.98 16.16
N ALA A 34 2.46 6.93 15.06
CA ALA A 34 1.22 6.14 14.95
C ALA A 34 1.44 4.64 14.62
N GLY A 35 2.70 4.21 14.46
CA GLY A 35 3.12 2.80 14.42
C GLY A 35 3.90 2.40 13.17
N ASP A 36 4.72 1.37 13.31
CA ASP A 36 5.84 1.08 12.40
C ASP A 36 5.43 0.71 10.97
N MET A 37 4.52 -0.25 10.80
CA MET A 37 4.15 -0.71 9.44
C MET A 37 3.32 0.33 8.68
N GLY A 38 2.41 1.05 9.37
CA GLY A 38 1.62 2.12 8.76
C GLY A 38 2.48 3.32 8.36
N ALA A 39 3.46 3.70 9.19
CA ALA A 39 4.40 4.76 8.88
C ALA A 39 5.28 4.40 7.67
N LEU A 40 5.75 3.14 7.60
CA LEU A 40 6.49 2.63 6.44
C LEU A 40 5.64 2.65 5.17
N LEU A 41 4.37 2.24 5.23
CA LEU A 41 3.44 2.31 4.10
C LEU A 41 3.25 3.76 3.59
N CYS A 42 3.08 4.73 4.50
CA CYS A 42 2.93 6.14 4.13
C CYS A 42 4.19 6.71 3.48
N ARG A 43 5.37 6.38 4.04
CA ARG A 43 6.66 6.81 3.48
C ARG A 43 6.89 6.21 2.10
N VAL A 44 6.72 4.90 1.94
CA VAL A 44 6.94 4.23 0.65
C VAL A 44 5.95 4.72 -0.41
N LYS A 45 4.67 4.92 -0.06
CA LYS A 45 3.63 5.35 -1.01
C LYS A 45 3.74 6.82 -1.43
N TYR A 46 4.08 7.72 -0.50
CA TYR A 46 4.00 9.17 -0.75
C TYR A 46 5.33 9.92 -0.67
N ALA A 47 6.29 9.47 0.16
CA ALA A 47 7.58 10.14 0.32
C ALA A 47 8.66 9.59 -0.61
N ASP A 48 8.68 8.27 -0.85
CA ASP A 48 9.68 7.61 -1.70
C ASP A 48 9.32 7.66 -3.20
N GLY A 49 8.15 8.22 -3.54
CA GLY A 49 7.80 8.57 -4.92
C GLY A 49 7.74 7.39 -5.90
N SER A 50 6.96 6.33 -5.61
CA SER A 50 6.58 5.37 -6.65
C SER A 50 5.53 6.05 -7.53
N ILE A 51 5.83 6.51 -8.76
CA ILE A 51 6.23 5.69 -9.92
C ILE A 51 7.34 6.36 -10.78
N SER A 52 7.70 7.63 -10.56
CA SER A 52 8.55 8.39 -11.52
C SER A 52 10.04 8.52 -11.16
N ARG A 53 10.48 8.13 -9.96
CA ARG A 53 11.90 8.16 -9.56
C ARG A 53 12.31 6.84 -8.92
N LEU A 54 12.36 5.81 -9.75
CA LEU A 54 12.53 4.42 -9.34
C LEU A 54 13.86 4.09 -8.62
N PHE A 55 14.85 4.97 -8.46
CA PHE A 55 16.19 4.51 -8.05
C PHE A 55 17.13 5.40 -7.23
N GLU A 56 16.72 6.57 -6.70
CA GLU A 56 17.72 7.52 -6.15
C GLU A 56 17.71 7.82 -4.64
N GLY A 57 17.00 7.08 -3.78
CA GLY A 57 17.14 7.40 -2.35
C GLY A 57 16.73 6.43 -1.25
N ASN A 58 15.78 5.49 -1.46
CA ASN A 58 15.20 4.77 -0.31
C ASN A 58 14.84 3.30 -0.54
N ALA A 59 15.66 2.57 -1.32
CA ALA A 59 15.51 1.12 -1.49
C ALA A 59 15.46 0.35 -0.15
N GLY A 60 16.05 0.91 0.92
CA GLY A 60 16.00 0.34 2.28
C GLY A 60 14.60 0.28 2.89
N ASN A 61 13.79 1.33 2.74
CA ASN A 61 12.43 1.38 3.29
C ASN A 61 11.50 0.39 2.58
N LEU A 62 11.56 0.33 1.26
CA LEU A 62 10.80 -0.64 0.47
C LEU A 62 11.20 -2.07 0.83
N ALA A 63 12.51 -2.35 0.97
CA ALA A 63 12.98 -3.67 1.36
C ALA A 63 12.58 -4.03 2.80
N GLN A 64 12.58 -3.07 3.73
CA GLN A 64 12.09 -3.28 5.09
C GLN A 64 10.59 -3.56 5.13
N LEU A 65 9.80 -2.78 4.36
CA LEU A 65 8.36 -2.97 4.22
C LEU A 65 8.05 -4.35 3.62
N LEU A 66 8.76 -4.75 2.56
CA LEU A 66 8.56 -6.04 1.93
C LEU A 66 8.89 -7.20 2.89
N ARG A 67 9.97 -7.09 3.68
CA ARG A 67 10.30 -8.10 4.71
C ARG A 67 9.23 -8.20 5.79
N ALA A 68 8.81 -7.05 6.33
CA ALA A 68 7.79 -7.00 7.38
C ALA A 68 6.43 -7.51 6.86
N TRP A 69 6.05 -7.14 5.64
CA TRP A 69 4.81 -7.59 5.00
C TRP A 69 4.84 -9.09 4.68
N THR A 70 5.95 -9.60 4.14
CA THR A 70 6.11 -11.04 3.88
C THR A 70 5.99 -11.85 5.16
N ALA A 71 6.55 -11.38 6.27
CA ALA A 71 6.39 -12.02 7.57
C ALA A 71 4.91 -12.02 8.04
N ALA A 72 4.21 -10.90 7.90
CA ALA A 72 2.79 -10.79 8.26
C ALA A 72 1.88 -11.69 7.41
N VAL A 73 2.11 -11.75 6.09
CA VAL A 73 1.38 -12.63 5.16
C VAL A 73 1.69 -14.09 5.46
N THR A 74 2.93 -14.43 5.79
CA THR A 74 3.32 -15.80 6.16
C THR A 74 2.60 -16.24 7.44
N GLU A 75 2.55 -15.39 8.46
CA GLU A 75 1.84 -15.69 9.70
C GLU A 75 0.33 -15.87 9.47
N LYS A 76 -0.29 -14.96 8.71
CA LYS A 76 -1.71 -15.07 8.33
C LYS A 76 -1.98 -16.32 7.48
N GLY A 77 -1.10 -16.64 6.53
CA GLY A 77 -1.21 -17.81 5.67
C GLY A 77 -1.11 -19.13 6.44
N ARG A 78 -0.29 -19.16 7.50
CA ARG A 78 -0.20 -20.28 8.45
C ARG A 78 -1.45 -20.37 9.33
N ALA A 79 -1.85 -19.26 9.96
CA ALA A 79 -3.04 -19.21 10.81
C ALA A 79 -4.34 -19.60 10.07
N ARG A 80 -4.49 -19.14 8.82
CA ARG A 80 -5.63 -19.45 7.95
C ARG A 80 -5.48 -20.79 7.20
N ARG A 81 -4.37 -21.51 7.40
CA ARG A 81 -4.07 -22.82 6.76
C ARG A 81 -4.28 -22.82 5.24
N TRP A 82 -3.71 -21.83 4.54
CA TRP A 82 -3.84 -21.72 3.07
C TRP A 82 -3.27 -22.93 2.33
N VAL A 83 -2.22 -23.55 2.89
CA VAL A 83 -1.61 -24.77 2.36
C VAL A 83 -1.52 -25.77 3.51
N LYS A 84 -1.92 -27.01 3.26
CA LYS A 84 -1.71 -28.11 4.20
C LYS A 84 -0.27 -28.58 4.06
N ALA A 85 0.64 -27.99 4.84
CA ALA A 85 2.04 -28.41 4.85
C ALA A 85 2.18 -29.67 5.71
N ASN A 86 2.25 -30.84 5.05
CA ASN A 86 2.46 -32.13 5.72
C ASN A 86 3.93 -32.57 5.65
N THR A 87 4.67 -32.07 4.65
CA THR A 87 6.10 -32.36 4.44
C THR A 87 6.95 -31.09 4.40
N ALA A 88 8.26 -31.23 4.57
CA ALA A 88 9.21 -30.12 4.46
C ALA A 88 9.19 -29.46 3.05
N TRP A 89 8.92 -30.25 2.01
CA TRP A 89 8.74 -29.75 0.64
C TRP A 89 7.48 -28.89 0.50
N ASP A 90 6.37 -29.32 1.10
CA ASP A 90 5.13 -28.53 1.12
C ASP A 90 5.31 -27.21 1.87
N ALA A 91 6.08 -27.20 2.95
CA ALA A 91 6.40 -25.98 3.68
C ALA A 91 7.21 -24.98 2.82
N GLN A 92 8.12 -25.47 2.00
CA GLN A 92 8.90 -24.64 1.08
C GLN A 92 8.03 -24.09 -0.07
N ALA A 93 7.15 -24.91 -0.63
CA ALA A 93 6.17 -24.48 -1.63
C ALA A 93 5.22 -23.43 -1.05
N ALA A 94 4.73 -23.63 0.18
CA ALA A 94 3.87 -22.68 0.89
C ALA A 94 4.56 -21.34 1.14
N ASN A 95 5.81 -21.34 1.63
CA ASN A 95 6.57 -20.09 1.82
C ASN A 95 6.80 -19.34 0.50
N THR A 96 7.01 -20.05 -0.61
CA THR A 96 7.12 -19.45 -1.93
C THR A 96 5.81 -18.78 -2.36
N LEU A 97 4.68 -19.43 -2.11
CA LEU A 97 3.36 -18.87 -2.35
C LEU A 97 3.11 -17.61 -1.50
N TYR A 98 3.41 -17.65 -0.19
CA TYR A 98 3.23 -16.51 0.70
C TYR A 98 4.02 -15.29 0.24
N ARG A 99 5.28 -15.50 -0.18
CA ARG A 99 6.12 -14.44 -0.74
C ARG A 99 5.52 -13.84 -2.01
N ARG A 100 5.07 -14.67 -2.96
CA ARG A 100 4.43 -14.19 -4.20
C ARG A 100 3.17 -13.37 -3.92
N VAL A 101 2.33 -13.84 -3.00
CA VAL A 101 1.12 -13.11 -2.58
C VAL A 101 1.48 -11.79 -1.91
N ALA A 102 2.50 -11.78 -1.05
CA ALA A 102 2.97 -10.56 -0.38
C ALA A 102 3.52 -9.52 -1.38
N GLU A 103 4.36 -9.95 -2.33
CA GLU A 103 4.92 -9.09 -3.37
C GLU A 103 3.83 -8.53 -4.29
N ALA A 104 2.93 -9.40 -4.78
CA ALA A 104 1.85 -9.00 -5.69
C ALA A 104 0.83 -8.08 -5.03
N SER A 105 0.44 -8.36 -3.77
CA SER A 105 -0.48 -7.50 -3.01
C SER A 105 0.13 -6.13 -2.74
N LEU A 106 1.40 -6.08 -2.34
CA LEU A 106 2.08 -4.80 -2.08
C LEU A 106 2.28 -4.00 -3.38
N ALA A 107 2.72 -4.64 -4.46
CA ALA A 107 2.89 -3.99 -5.75
C ALA A 107 1.57 -3.41 -6.28
N HIS A 108 0.48 -4.16 -6.18
CA HIS A 108 -0.84 -3.68 -6.57
C HIS A 108 -1.35 -2.55 -5.69
N TRP A 109 -1.10 -2.58 -4.37
CA TRP A 109 -1.51 -1.49 -3.47
C TRP A 109 -0.72 -0.19 -3.68
N LEU A 110 0.55 -0.30 -4.12
CA LEU A 110 1.40 0.84 -4.48
C LEU A 110 1.04 1.43 -5.85
N ASP A 111 0.84 0.59 -6.87
CA ASP A 111 0.40 0.97 -8.23
C ASP A 111 -1.06 0.59 -8.44
N SER A 112 -1.94 1.15 -7.59
CA SER A 112 -3.36 0.78 -7.58
C SER A 112 -4.14 1.38 -8.75
N LYS A 113 -3.53 2.26 -9.56
CA LYS A 113 -4.21 3.00 -10.62
C LYS A 113 -4.12 2.27 -11.95
N CYS A 114 -5.24 2.20 -12.66
CA CYS A 114 -5.25 1.71 -14.03
C CYS A 114 -4.34 2.59 -14.90
N LYS A 115 -3.42 1.97 -15.65
CA LYS A 115 -2.45 2.68 -16.51
C LYS A 115 -3.11 3.40 -17.69
N THR A 116 -4.31 2.98 -18.08
CA THR A 116 -5.05 3.53 -19.23
C THR A 116 -5.90 4.73 -18.86
N CYS A 117 -6.56 4.71 -17.70
CA CYS A 117 -7.40 5.83 -17.23
C CYS A 117 -6.77 6.62 -16.07
N HIS A 118 -5.57 6.27 -15.63
CA HIS A 118 -4.86 6.88 -14.50
C HIS A 118 -5.68 6.97 -13.20
N GLY A 119 -6.63 6.04 -13.00
CA GLY A 119 -7.51 6.02 -11.83
C GLY A 119 -8.84 6.75 -12.00
N THR A 120 -9.16 7.31 -13.17
CA THR A 120 -10.43 8.02 -13.38
C THR A 120 -11.61 7.09 -13.67
N GLY A 121 -11.35 5.82 -14.04
CA GLY A 121 -12.38 4.85 -14.41
C GLY A 121 -13.07 5.14 -15.76
N VAL A 122 -12.67 6.21 -16.45
CA VAL A 122 -13.27 6.66 -17.73
C VAL A 122 -12.22 6.78 -18.82
N GLU A 123 -12.59 6.51 -20.08
CA GLU A 123 -11.69 6.72 -21.22
C GLU A 123 -11.51 8.21 -21.50
N ALA A 124 -10.26 8.64 -21.76
CA ALA A 124 -9.94 10.02 -22.08
C ALA A 124 -10.57 10.52 -23.40
N ALA A 125 -11.05 9.60 -24.24
CA ALA A 125 -11.54 9.88 -25.59
C ALA A 125 -13.06 10.10 -25.71
N GLY A 126 -13.85 10.01 -24.62
CA GLY A 126 -15.29 10.17 -24.74
C GLY A 126 -16.00 10.34 -23.40
N VAL A 127 -16.72 11.45 -23.27
CA VAL A 127 -17.60 11.78 -22.15
C VAL A 127 -18.47 10.56 -21.80
N HIS A 128 -18.20 9.94 -20.65
CA HIS A 128 -18.95 8.81 -20.03
C HIS A 128 -18.67 7.38 -20.54
N ALA A 129 -17.62 7.15 -21.31
CA ALA A 129 -17.21 5.78 -21.64
C ALA A 129 -16.45 5.14 -20.46
N ILE A 130 -17.01 4.05 -19.91
CA ILE A 130 -16.36 3.22 -18.88
C ILE A 130 -15.04 2.68 -19.44
N CYS A 131 -13.93 2.87 -18.72
CA CYS A 131 -12.63 2.37 -19.14
C CYS A 131 -12.68 0.85 -19.27
N LYS A 132 -12.49 0.34 -20.50
CA LYS A 132 -12.56 -1.11 -20.79
C LYS A 132 -11.45 -1.90 -20.09
N ALA A 133 -10.30 -1.27 -19.86
CA ALA A 133 -9.14 -1.91 -19.22
C ALA A 133 -9.35 -2.20 -17.73
N CYS A 134 -10.14 -1.39 -17.03
CA CYS A 134 -10.45 -1.58 -15.61
C CYS A 134 -11.95 -1.79 -15.35
N SER A 135 -12.77 -1.94 -16.41
CA SER A 135 -14.23 -2.00 -16.35
C SER A 135 -14.86 -0.91 -15.45
N GLY A 136 -14.26 0.28 -15.42
CA GLY A 136 -14.73 1.39 -14.59
C GLY A 136 -14.25 1.45 -13.15
N SER A 137 -13.50 0.46 -12.65
CA SER A 137 -12.98 0.50 -11.27
C SER A 137 -11.91 1.58 -11.05
N GLY A 138 -11.22 1.98 -12.13
CA GLY A 138 -10.04 2.84 -12.03
C GLY A 138 -8.80 2.11 -11.49
N GLU A 139 -8.92 0.82 -11.15
CA GLU A 139 -7.85 0.06 -10.52
C GLU A 139 -7.01 -0.74 -11.52
N ALA A 140 -5.73 -0.95 -11.20
CA ALA A 140 -4.86 -1.81 -12.00
C ALA A 140 -5.33 -3.27 -11.96
N ALA A 141 -5.22 -4.01 -13.08
CA ALA A 141 -5.51 -5.44 -13.06
C ALA A 141 -4.44 -6.19 -12.26
N ILE A 142 -4.86 -7.06 -11.33
CA ILE A 142 -3.96 -7.99 -10.66
C ILE A 142 -3.69 -9.14 -11.64
N ASN A 143 -2.50 -9.16 -12.24
CA ASN A 143 -2.08 -10.22 -13.13
C ASN A 143 -1.55 -11.41 -12.32
N CYS A 144 -2.33 -12.47 -12.20
CA CYS A 144 -1.88 -13.75 -11.63
C CYS A 144 -2.51 -14.93 -12.38
N SER A 145 -1.78 -16.05 -12.44
CA SER A 145 -2.11 -17.23 -13.23
C SER A 145 -3.24 -18.10 -12.66
N GLY A 146 -3.68 -17.88 -11.41
CA GLY A 146 -4.70 -18.71 -10.76
C GLY A 146 -5.66 -17.94 -9.87
N GLY A 147 -6.95 -18.33 -9.89
CA GLY A 147 -8.01 -17.69 -9.11
C GLY A 147 -7.81 -17.78 -7.59
N PHE A 148 -7.21 -18.86 -7.10
CA PHE A 148 -6.88 -19.00 -5.68
C PHE A 148 -5.86 -17.96 -5.22
N GLU A 149 -4.80 -17.73 -5.98
CA GLU A 149 -3.81 -16.70 -5.67
C GLU A 149 -4.43 -15.30 -5.74
N LEU A 150 -5.29 -15.06 -6.74
CA LEU A 150 -6.00 -13.80 -6.90
C LEU A 150 -6.83 -13.43 -5.67
N GLU A 151 -7.60 -14.37 -5.14
CA GLU A 151 -8.42 -14.13 -3.94
C GLU A 151 -7.55 -13.78 -2.73
N ARG A 152 -6.43 -14.48 -2.54
CA ARG A 152 -5.49 -14.18 -1.44
C ARG A 152 -4.80 -12.85 -1.61
N ILE A 153 -4.45 -12.48 -2.83
CA ILE A 153 -3.88 -11.15 -3.12
C ILE A 153 -4.92 -10.08 -2.78
N LYS A 154 -6.17 -10.21 -3.20
CA LYS A 154 -7.25 -9.24 -2.90
C LYS A 154 -7.54 -9.11 -1.39
N ASP A 155 -7.59 -10.24 -0.69
CA ASP A 155 -7.73 -10.30 0.77
C ASP A 155 -6.57 -9.56 1.45
N MET A 156 -5.34 -9.80 1.00
CA MET A 156 -4.14 -9.13 1.53
C MET A 156 -4.06 -7.64 1.17
N VAL A 157 -4.55 -7.23 0.00
CA VAL A 157 -4.68 -5.81 -0.39
C VAL A 157 -5.68 -5.10 0.52
N SER A 158 -6.81 -5.73 0.81
CA SER A 158 -7.81 -5.20 1.75
C SER A 158 -7.23 -5.03 3.16
N GLU A 159 -6.38 -5.96 3.58
CA GLU A 159 -5.68 -5.90 4.87
C GLU A 159 -4.63 -4.76 4.90
N LEU A 160 -3.87 -4.56 3.82
CA LEU A 160 -2.97 -3.40 3.69
C LEU A 160 -3.74 -2.08 3.80
N GLU A 161 -4.87 -1.98 3.12
CA GLU A 161 -5.73 -0.80 3.18
C GLU A 161 -6.27 -0.58 4.60
N SER A 162 -6.71 -1.64 5.28
CA SER A 162 -7.14 -1.56 6.68
C SER A 162 -6.03 -1.07 7.62
N ILE A 163 -4.80 -1.57 7.46
CA ILE A 163 -3.64 -1.13 8.23
C ILE A 163 -3.35 0.36 7.96
N PHE A 164 -3.42 0.78 6.70
CA PHE A 164 -3.21 2.16 6.30
C PHE A 164 -4.27 3.11 6.88
N GLN A 165 -5.56 2.76 6.75
CA GLN A 165 -6.67 3.55 7.31
C GLN A 165 -6.62 3.62 8.83
N SER A 166 -6.31 2.50 9.49
CA SER A 166 -6.13 2.44 10.95
C SER A 166 -4.97 3.31 11.42
N HIS A 167 -3.86 3.32 10.67
CA HIS A 167 -2.73 4.21 10.95
C HIS A 167 -3.10 5.68 10.75
N GLY A 168 -3.77 6.02 9.64
CA GLY A 168 -4.25 7.37 9.39
C GLY A 168 -5.19 7.87 10.49
N ALA A 169 -6.12 7.04 10.95
CA ALA A 169 -6.99 7.36 12.08
C ALA A 169 -6.22 7.57 13.39
N ARG A 170 -5.20 6.74 13.68
CA ARG A 170 -4.33 6.93 14.85
C ARG A 170 -3.51 8.22 14.77
N ALA A 171 -2.97 8.54 13.59
CA ALA A 171 -2.19 9.75 13.36
C ALA A 171 -3.06 11.00 13.49
N MET A 172 -4.28 10.99 12.94
CA MET A 172 -5.25 12.08 13.09
C MET A 172 -5.62 12.33 14.56
N ARG A 173 -5.91 11.26 15.33
CA ARG A 173 -6.14 11.38 16.78
C ARG A 173 -4.98 12.04 17.52
N ARG A 174 -3.73 11.76 17.11
CA ARG A 174 -2.54 12.38 17.71
C ARG A 174 -2.37 13.85 17.31
N LEU A 175 -2.91 14.26 16.16
CA LEU A 175 -2.98 15.65 15.73
C LEU A 175 -4.12 16.44 16.39
N GLY A 176 -4.93 15.79 17.23
CA GLY A 176 -6.13 16.40 17.82
C GLY A 176 -7.23 16.70 16.78
N ARG A 177 -7.24 15.96 15.66
CA ARG A 177 -8.19 16.14 14.55
C ARG A 177 -8.96 14.85 14.25
#